data_AF-A0A348G3A8-F1
#
_entry.id   AF-A0A348G3A8-F1
#
_cell.length_a   1.000
_cell.length_b   1.000
_cell.length_c   1.000
_cell.angle_alpha   90.00
_cell.angle_beta   90.00
_cell.angle_gamma   90.00
#
_symmetry.space_group_name_H-M   'P 1'
#
loop_
_entity.id
_entity.type
_entity.pdbx_description
1 polymer ?
#
loop_
_entity_poly.entity_id
_entity_poly.type
_entity_poly.pdbx_seq_one_letter_code
_entity_poly.pdbx_strand_id
1 'polypeptide(L)'
;MVAAPSPRPSPMTEASPDTNADTDPRPHPRATWYVPAGGTFEPWAPVLRRAAEQDVVLLGESHDVAEIHRWQLHAVAALHVLRPNLAVGFEMFPRDVQPVLDRWVAGLYDTDGFLAAVDWPAIWGFDPALYLPLFEFCRQQMVPMIALNCRRGLVSAVGCDGWEAVPDAAREGITPPAPASPAYRRYLFAATGGGAMGGRTAAAGADDPAFARIVRAQQCWDRAFACAIADHRARLDPPPLVAGIIGRGHLEHGFGVPAQLHDLGIGRTCVLLPAIAETIDPAAAAGLADAVFRLDAPDRPTS
;
A
#
# COMPACT_ATOMS: atom_id res chain seq x y z
N MET A 1 18.25 17.93 -80.21
CA MET A 1 17.61 16.98 -79.27
C MET A 1 17.96 17.43 -77.87
N VAL A 2 17.06 18.16 -77.19
CA VAL A 2 17.30 18.74 -75.86
C VAL A 2 16.11 18.34 -74.99
N ALA A 3 16.36 17.45 -74.02
CA ALA A 3 15.37 16.91 -73.10
C ALA A 3 15.26 17.81 -71.86
N ALA A 4 14.03 18.02 -71.39
CA ALA A 4 13.70 18.85 -70.24
C ALA A 4 14.11 18.19 -68.90
N PRO A 5 14.45 18.98 -67.86
CA PRO A 5 14.85 18.46 -66.55
C PRO A 5 13.67 18.01 -65.68
N SER A 6 13.84 16.87 -64.99
CA SER A 6 12.88 16.27 -64.06
C SER A 6 12.74 17.06 -62.74
N PRO A 7 11.56 17.03 -62.09
CA PRO A 7 11.34 17.72 -60.81
C PRO A 7 11.98 16.96 -59.62
N ARG A 8 12.48 17.73 -58.64
CA ARG A 8 13.09 17.22 -57.39
C ARG A 8 12.00 16.66 -56.45
N PRO A 9 12.31 15.63 -55.64
CA PRO A 9 11.39 15.14 -54.62
C PRO A 9 11.28 16.11 -53.43
N SER A 10 10.06 16.26 -52.91
CA SER A 10 9.74 17.02 -51.69
C SER A 10 10.35 16.35 -50.44
N PRO A 11 10.70 17.12 -49.39
CA PRO A 11 11.25 16.55 -48.16
C PRO A 11 10.20 15.73 -47.41
N MET A 12 10.62 14.57 -46.89
CA MET A 12 9.86 13.76 -45.94
C MET A 12 9.72 14.51 -44.63
N THR A 13 8.48 14.79 -44.23
CA THR A 13 8.15 15.28 -42.89
C THR A 13 8.41 14.14 -41.89
N GLU A 14 9.30 14.36 -40.92
CA GLU A 14 9.43 13.49 -39.74
C GLU A 14 8.09 13.45 -39.01
N ALA A 15 7.58 12.23 -38.79
CA ALA A 15 6.42 12.02 -37.94
C ALA A 15 6.84 12.24 -36.48
N SER A 16 6.28 13.26 -35.84
CA SER A 16 6.27 13.37 -34.38
C SER A 16 5.59 12.13 -33.78
N PRO A 17 6.07 11.58 -32.65
CA PRO A 17 5.38 10.49 -31.99
C PRO A 17 4.05 11.00 -31.46
N ASP A 18 2.95 10.44 -31.97
CA ASP A 18 1.62 10.55 -31.39
C ASP A 18 1.62 9.90 -30.00
N THR A 19 1.97 10.67 -28.96
CA THR A 19 1.65 10.31 -27.58
C THR A 19 0.26 10.85 -27.27
N ASN A 20 -0.75 10.37 -27.98
CA ASN A 20 -2.13 10.54 -27.53
C ASN A 20 -2.33 9.50 -26.43
N ALA A 21 -2.04 9.89 -25.18
CA ALA A 21 -2.35 9.05 -24.03
C ALA A 21 -3.86 8.74 -24.11
N ASP A 22 -4.21 7.46 -24.11
CA ASP A 22 -5.59 7.01 -24.12
C ASP A 22 -6.28 7.46 -22.82
N THR A 23 -7.00 8.59 -22.88
CA THR A 23 -7.61 9.24 -21.71
C THR A 23 -9.06 8.80 -21.45
N ASP A 24 -9.63 7.94 -22.27
CA ASP A 24 -11.03 7.51 -22.09
C ASP A 24 -11.09 6.35 -21.09
N PRO A 25 -11.98 6.39 -20.07
CA PRO A 25 -12.17 5.26 -19.17
C PRO A 25 -12.51 3.98 -19.93
N ARG A 26 -11.69 2.95 -19.75
CA ARG A 26 -11.87 1.65 -20.41
C ARG A 26 -12.66 0.70 -19.51
N PRO A 27 -13.51 -0.19 -20.06
CA PRO A 27 -14.11 -1.27 -19.28
C PRO A 27 -13.02 -2.08 -18.58
N HIS A 28 -13.13 -2.28 -17.27
CA HIS A 28 -12.20 -3.12 -16.52
C HIS A 28 -12.81 -4.52 -16.38
N PRO A 29 -12.32 -5.55 -17.09
CA PRO A 29 -12.98 -6.85 -17.09
C PRO A 29 -12.90 -7.53 -15.71
N ARG A 30 -13.94 -8.28 -15.35
CA ARG A 30 -13.92 -9.13 -14.14
C ARG A 30 -12.75 -10.12 -14.20
N ALA A 31 -12.23 -10.49 -13.02
CA ALA A 31 -11.14 -11.44 -12.85
C ALA A 31 -9.83 -11.04 -13.56
N THR A 32 -9.64 -9.75 -13.84
CA THR A 32 -8.41 -9.21 -14.42
C THR A 32 -7.76 -8.19 -13.51
N TRP A 33 -6.45 -8.08 -13.65
CA TRP A 33 -5.66 -6.96 -13.20
C TRP A 33 -5.50 -5.98 -14.35
N TYR A 34 -5.65 -4.69 -14.08
CA TYR A 34 -5.09 -3.65 -14.91
C TYR A 34 -3.63 -3.39 -14.50
N VAL A 35 -2.70 -3.41 -15.44
CA VAL A 35 -1.27 -3.13 -15.20
C VAL A 35 -0.92 -1.77 -15.81
N PRO A 36 -0.79 -0.71 -14.98
CA PRO A 36 -0.62 0.65 -15.51
C PRO A 36 0.60 0.86 -16.39
N ALA A 37 1.73 0.21 -16.08
CA ALA A 37 2.98 0.37 -16.82
C ALA A 37 2.88 -0.04 -18.31
N GLY A 38 2.01 -1.01 -18.64
CA GLY A 38 1.77 -1.47 -20.01
C GLY A 38 0.39 -1.06 -20.56
N GLY A 39 -0.50 -0.54 -19.73
CA GLY A 39 -1.88 -0.26 -20.09
C GLY A 39 -2.68 -1.51 -20.48
N THR A 40 -2.29 -2.69 -19.96
CA THR A 40 -2.85 -4.00 -20.32
C THR A 40 -3.72 -4.59 -19.22
N PHE A 41 -4.64 -5.47 -19.62
CA PHE A 41 -5.35 -6.34 -18.69
C PHE A 41 -4.69 -7.72 -18.64
N GLU A 42 -4.41 -8.20 -17.44
CA GLU A 42 -3.76 -9.49 -17.22
C GLU A 42 -4.56 -10.41 -16.30
N PRO A 43 -4.52 -11.74 -16.51
CA PRO A 43 -5.10 -12.70 -15.58
C PRO A 43 -4.40 -12.71 -14.21
N TRP A 44 -5.00 -13.41 -13.26
CA TRP A 44 -4.51 -13.48 -11.87
C TRP A 44 -3.08 -14.01 -11.72
N ALA A 45 -2.79 -15.16 -12.33
CA ALA A 45 -1.56 -15.90 -12.06
C ALA A 45 -0.27 -15.18 -12.54
N PRO A 46 -0.20 -14.58 -13.75
CA PRO A 46 0.99 -13.84 -14.18
C PRO A 46 1.39 -12.71 -13.23
N VAL A 47 0.43 -11.92 -12.75
CA VAL A 47 0.69 -10.80 -11.82
C VAL A 47 1.25 -11.31 -10.50
N LEU A 48 0.63 -12.34 -9.90
CA LEU A 48 1.12 -12.90 -8.64
C LEU A 48 2.48 -13.59 -8.75
N ARG A 49 2.82 -14.19 -9.90
CA ARG A 49 4.17 -14.72 -10.13
C ARG A 49 5.22 -13.62 -10.09
N ARG A 50 4.96 -12.49 -10.76
CA ARG A 50 5.87 -11.33 -10.70
C ARG A 50 5.94 -10.70 -9.30
N ALA A 51 4.81 -10.67 -8.58
CA ALA A 51 4.78 -10.20 -7.20
C ALA A 51 5.60 -11.12 -6.26
N ALA A 52 5.53 -12.44 -6.45
CA ALA A 52 6.29 -13.41 -5.65
C ALA A 52 7.81 -13.35 -5.85
N GLU A 53 8.29 -12.72 -6.92
CA GLU A 53 9.71 -12.47 -7.15
C GLU A 53 10.26 -11.31 -6.31
N GLN A 54 9.39 -10.46 -5.75
CA GLN A 54 9.77 -9.30 -4.96
C GLN A 54 10.25 -9.65 -3.54
N ASP A 55 10.77 -8.63 -2.86
CA ASP A 55 11.13 -8.69 -1.45
C ASP A 55 9.92 -8.37 -0.55
N VAL A 56 9.05 -7.47 -1.01
CA VAL A 56 7.84 -7.03 -0.31
C VAL A 56 6.69 -6.86 -1.30
N VAL A 57 5.51 -7.37 -0.95
CA VAL A 57 4.26 -7.13 -1.69
C VAL A 57 3.29 -6.40 -0.77
N LEU A 58 2.80 -5.23 -1.19
CA LEU A 58 1.93 -4.37 -0.39
C LEU A 58 0.52 -4.44 -0.99
N LEU A 59 -0.42 -4.98 -0.22
CA LEU A 59 -1.81 -5.21 -0.60
C LEU A 59 -2.68 -4.12 0.02
N GLY A 60 -3.10 -3.16 -0.82
CA GLY A 60 -3.85 -2.00 -0.36
C GLY A 60 -5.29 -2.29 0.01
N GLU A 61 -5.82 -1.53 0.98
CA GLU A 61 -7.23 -1.65 1.37
C GLU A 61 -7.96 -0.33 1.63
N SER A 62 -9.29 -0.41 1.55
CA SER A 62 -10.19 0.35 2.40
C SER A 62 -10.62 -0.56 3.56
N HIS A 63 -10.55 -0.07 4.79
CA HIS A 63 -10.57 -0.89 6.00
C HIS A 63 -11.91 -1.57 6.35
N ASP A 64 -13.00 -1.18 5.68
CA ASP A 64 -14.38 -1.56 6.00
C ASP A 64 -15.07 -2.35 4.86
N VAL A 65 -14.32 -2.80 3.86
CA VAL A 65 -14.86 -3.53 2.71
C VAL A 65 -14.42 -5.00 2.75
N ALA A 66 -15.35 -5.89 3.09
CA ALA A 66 -15.08 -7.33 3.26
C ALA A 66 -14.49 -7.98 2.00
N GLU A 67 -14.91 -7.58 0.80
CA GLU A 67 -14.46 -8.09 -0.49
C GLU A 67 -12.97 -7.82 -0.71
N ILE A 68 -12.46 -6.69 -0.22
CA ILE A 68 -11.04 -6.36 -0.28
C ILE A 68 -10.25 -7.34 0.60
N HIS A 69 -10.69 -7.59 1.83
CA HIS A 69 -9.99 -8.52 2.73
C HIS A 69 -10.02 -9.97 2.24
N ARG A 70 -11.12 -10.40 1.60
CA ARG A 70 -11.17 -11.71 0.92
C ARG A 70 -10.18 -11.79 -0.24
N TRP A 71 -10.06 -10.72 -1.03
CA TRP A 71 -9.05 -10.64 -2.10
C TRP A 71 -7.63 -10.66 -1.55
N GLN A 72 -7.35 -9.94 -0.46
CA GLN A 72 -6.06 -9.98 0.23
C GLN A 72 -5.72 -11.40 0.69
N LEU A 73 -6.69 -12.11 1.29
CA LEU A 73 -6.52 -13.51 1.69
C LEU A 73 -6.15 -14.41 0.49
N HIS A 74 -6.86 -14.28 -0.63
CA HIS A 74 -6.54 -15.04 -1.85
C HIS A 74 -5.14 -14.72 -2.39
N ALA A 75 -4.74 -13.44 -2.37
CA ALA A 75 -3.42 -13.01 -2.80
C ALA A 75 -2.32 -13.57 -1.88
N VAL A 76 -2.47 -13.44 -0.57
CA VAL A 76 -1.54 -13.97 0.43
C VAL A 76 -1.40 -15.49 0.30
N ALA A 77 -2.51 -16.22 0.20
CA ALA A 77 -2.48 -17.67 0.04
C ALA A 77 -1.74 -18.09 -1.24
N ALA A 78 -1.99 -17.41 -2.36
CA ALA A 78 -1.29 -17.68 -3.62
C ALA A 78 0.20 -17.31 -3.57
N LEU A 79 0.56 -16.20 -2.92
CA LEU A 79 1.95 -15.83 -2.67
C LEU A 79 2.65 -16.88 -1.78
N HIS A 80 1.99 -17.39 -0.75
CA HIS A 80 2.53 -18.43 0.12
C HIS A 80 2.82 -19.74 -0.64
N VAL A 81 1.95 -20.13 -1.57
CA VAL A 81 2.19 -21.28 -2.46
C VAL A 81 3.45 -21.07 -3.32
N LEU A 82 3.67 -19.85 -3.82
CA LEU A 82 4.83 -19.52 -4.67
C LEU A 82 6.13 -19.29 -3.86
N ARG A 83 6.01 -18.80 -2.63
CA ARG A 83 7.09 -18.43 -1.71
C ARG A 83 6.72 -18.87 -0.28
N PRO A 84 6.99 -20.13 0.10
CA PRO A 84 6.63 -20.63 1.44
C PRO A 84 7.30 -19.86 2.60
N ASN A 85 8.50 -19.31 2.37
CA ASN A 85 9.13 -18.37 3.30
C ASN A 85 8.49 -16.98 3.17
N LEU A 86 7.31 -16.84 3.77
CA LEU A 86 6.45 -15.66 3.78
C LEU A 86 6.17 -15.22 5.21
N ALA A 87 6.09 -13.91 5.44
CA ALA A 87 5.44 -13.32 6.61
C ALA A 87 4.38 -12.30 6.17
N VAL A 88 3.39 -12.03 7.02
CA VAL A 88 2.32 -11.07 6.73
C VAL A 88 2.36 -9.93 7.74
N GLY A 89 2.55 -8.71 7.25
CA GLY A 89 2.51 -7.50 8.06
C GLY A 89 1.12 -6.87 8.06
N PHE A 90 0.72 -6.35 9.22
CA PHE A 90 -0.60 -5.82 9.48
C PHE A 90 -0.53 -4.41 10.05
N GLU A 91 -1.14 -3.45 9.35
CA GLU A 91 -1.16 -2.04 9.75
C GLU A 91 -1.79 -1.83 11.13
N MET A 92 -2.83 -2.59 11.48
CA MET A 92 -3.64 -2.33 12.67
C MET A 92 -2.94 -2.62 14.00
N PHE A 93 -1.88 -3.43 13.98
CA PHE A 93 -1.20 -3.86 15.19
C PHE A 93 -0.01 -2.96 15.51
N PRO A 94 -0.02 -2.26 16.67
CA PRO A 94 1.17 -1.59 17.16
C PRO A 94 2.25 -2.60 17.58
N ARG A 95 3.52 -2.23 17.44
CA ARG A 95 4.68 -3.11 17.69
C ARG A 95 4.71 -3.76 19.07
N ASP A 96 4.13 -3.13 20.08
CA ASP A 96 4.08 -3.66 21.46
C ASP A 96 3.22 -4.93 21.58
N VAL A 97 2.28 -5.17 20.66
CA VAL A 97 1.47 -6.40 20.64
C VAL A 97 2.13 -7.55 19.86
N GLN A 98 3.33 -7.39 19.30
CA GLN A 98 4.03 -8.46 18.56
C GLN A 98 4.08 -9.80 19.33
N PRO A 99 4.38 -9.84 20.66
CA PRO A 99 4.37 -11.10 21.40
C PRO A 99 3.00 -11.79 21.46
N VAL A 100 1.90 -11.04 21.34
CA VAL A 100 0.53 -11.59 21.27
C VAL A 100 0.30 -12.23 19.90
N LEU A 101 0.76 -11.58 18.83
CA LEU A 101 0.67 -12.11 17.46
C LEU A 101 1.46 -13.43 17.34
N ASP A 102 2.66 -13.48 17.89
CA ASP A 102 3.50 -14.69 17.88
C ASP A 102 2.80 -15.87 18.59
N ARG A 103 2.16 -15.60 19.74
CA ARG A 103 1.39 -16.61 20.48
C ARG A 103 0.12 -17.03 19.75
N TRP A 104 -0.55 -16.12 19.05
CA TRP A 104 -1.70 -16.45 18.20
C TRP A 104 -1.31 -17.42 17.09
N VAL A 105 -0.24 -17.09 16.35
CA VAL A 105 0.28 -17.97 15.29
C VAL A 105 0.67 -19.34 15.85
N ALA A 106 1.25 -19.39 17.06
CA ALA A 106 1.57 -20.64 17.76
C ALA A 106 0.35 -21.42 18.29
N GLY A 107 -0.88 -20.94 18.07
CA GLY A 107 -2.10 -21.61 18.51
C GLY A 107 -2.39 -21.51 20.00
N LEU A 108 -1.77 -20.56 20.71
CA LEU A 108 -1.88 -20.39 22.16
C LEU A 108 -3.07 -19.50 22.59
N TYR A 109 -3.85 -19.03 21.63
CA TYR A 109 -5.09 -18.29 21.85
C TYR A 109 -6.22 -18.89 21.01
N ASP A 110 -7.42 -18.90 21.59
CA ASP A 110 -8.65 -18.90 20.80
C ASP A 110 -8.95 -17.48 20.27
N THR A 111 -9.97 -17.35 19.45
CA THR A 111 -10.29 -16.08 18.78
C THR A 111 -10.62 -14.97 19.78
N ASP A 112 -11.45 -15.26 20.78
CA ASP A 112 -11.87 -14.28 21.78
C ASP A 112 -10.68 -13.85 22.66
N GLY A 113 -9.85 -14.80 23.10
CA GLY A 113 -8.65 -14.52 23.88
C GLY A 113 -7.62 -13.71 23.10
N PHE A 114 -7.47 -13.96 21.80
CA PHE A 114 -6.62 -13.15 20.93
C PHE A 114 -7.11 -11.71 20.80
N LEU A 115 -8.38 -11.51 20.47
CA LEU A 115 -8.98 -10.18 20.29
C LEU A 115 -8.93 -9.36 21.59
N ALA A 116 -9.13 -10.00 22.75
CA ALA A 116 -8.96 -9.37 24.04
C ALA A 116 -7.49 -9.01 24.33
N ALA A 117 -6.55 -9.91 24.03
CA ALA A 117 -5.13 -9.70 24.32
C ALA A 117 -4.48 -8.58 23.48
N VAL A 118 -4.97 -8.34 22.26
CA VAL A 118 -4.54 -7.20 21.42
C VAL A 118 -5.35 -5.93 21.67
N ASP A 119 -6.38 -5.97 22.52
CA ASP A 119 -7.36 -4.89 22.72
C ASP A 119 -7.93 -4.37 21.39
N TRP A 120 -8.50 -5.29 20.60
CA TRP A 120 -9.00 -5.01 19.25
C TRP A 120 -9.89 -3.75 19.13
N PRO A 121 -10.85 -3.48 20.05
CA PRO A 121 -11.67 -2.28 20.00
C PRO A 121 -10.86 -0.99 20.13
N ALA A 122 -9.79 -0.98 20.92
CA ALA A 122 -8.96 0.20 21.13
C ALA A 122 -7.96 0.42 19.98
N ILE A 123 -7.33 -0.66 19.48
CA ILE A 123 -6.28 -0.53 18.44
C ILE A 123 -6.87 -0.20 17.06
N TRP A 124 -7.98 -0.86 16.70
CA TRP A 124 -8.55 -0.78 15.35
C TRP A 124 -10.02 -0.36 15.34
N GLY A 125 -10.87 -1.04 16.12
CA GLY A 125 -12.28 -0.66 16.27
C GLY A 125 -13.22 -1.03 15.11
N PHE A 126 -12.72 -1.66 14.04
CA PHE A 126 -13.56 -2.26 13.01
C PHE A 126 -14.12 -3.62 13.45
N ASP A 127 -15.11 -4.14 12.72
CA ASP A 127 -15.61 -5.50 12.94
C ASP A 127 -14.46 -6.51 12.75
N PRO A 128 -14.09 -7.30 13.78
CA PRO A 128 -13.01 -8.29 13.65
C PRO A 128 -13.28 -9.33 12.55
N ALA A 129 -14.54 -9.62 12.22
CA ALA A 129 -14.90 -10.57 11.17
C ALA A 129 -14.33 -10.21 9.78
N LEU A 130 -14.00 -8.93 9.55
CA LEU A 130 -13.33 -8.48 8.33
C LEU A 130 -11.90 -9.03 8.20
N TYR A 131 -11.18 -9.15 9.32
CA TYR A 131 -9.76 -9.49 9.35
C TYR A 131 -9.46 -10.91 9.85
N LEU A 132 -10.36 -11.50 10.63
CA LEU A 132 -10.17 -12.85 11.19
C LEU A 132 -9.77 -13.90 10.15
N PRO A 133 -10.32 -13.94 8.92
CA PRO A 133 -9.87 -14.89 7.91
C PRO A 133 -8.36 -14.79 7.57
N LEU A 134 -7.79 -13.58 7.56
CA LEU A 134 -6.35 -13.37 7.36
C LEU A 134 -5.54 -13.85 8.58
N PHE A 135 -6.01 -13.56 9.79
CA PHE A 135 -5.33 -13.96 11.03
C PHE A 135 -5.37 -15.48 11.22
N GLU A 136 -6.51 -16.10 10.93
CA GLU A 136 -6.70 -17.54 10.97
C GLU A 136 -5.85 -18.26 9.93
N PHE A 137 -5.75 -17.72 8.71
CA PHE A 137 -4.80 -18.21 7.71
C PHE A 137 -3.37 -18.22 8.27
N CYS A 138 -2.93 -17.12 8.88
CA CYS A 138 -1.59 -17.03 9.44
C CYS A 138 -1.36 -18.09 10.53
N ARG A 139 -2.33 -18.29 11.42
CA ARG A 139 -2.27 -19.33 12.46
C ARG A 139 -2.25 -20.75 11.87
N GLN A 140 -3.17 -21.06 10.96
CA GLN A 140 -3.30 -22.41 10.39
C GLN A 140 -2.10 -22.81 9.53
N GLN A 141 -1.51 -21.86 8.81
CA GLN A 141 -0.36 -22.09 7.94
C GLN A 141 0.98 -21.81 8.64
N MET A 142 0.97 -21.47 9.94
CA MET A 142 2.16 -21.08 10.71
C MET A 142 2.95 -19.93 10.05
N VAL A 143 2.25 -19.03 9.35
CA VAL A 143 2.84 -17.86 8.70
C VAL A 143 3.01 -16.76 9.76
N PRO A 144 4.23 -16.23 9.97
CA PRO A 144 4.46 -15.17 10.94
C PRO A 144 3.64 -13.92 10.65
N MET A 145 3.05 -13.35 11.68
CA MET A 145 2.38 -12.05 11.63
C MET A 145 3.35 -10.96 12.12
N ILE A 146 3.35 -9.79 11.49
CA ILE A 146 4.19 -8.64 11.86
C ILE A 146 3.30 -7.46 12.25
N ALA A 147 3.52 -6.94 13.46
CA ALA A 147 2.91 -5.70 13.92
C ALA A 147 3.63 -4.50 13.28
N LEU A 148 2.97 -3.81 12.36
CA LEU A 148 3.60 -2.73 11.59
C LEU A 148 3.54 -1.38 12.31
N ASN A 149 2.48 -1.12 13.06
CA ASN A 149 2.20 0.22 13.60
C ASN A 149 3.09 0.62 14.76
N CYS A 150 3.08 1.90 15.06
CA CYS A 150 3.63 2.45 16.29
C CYS A 150 2.50 2.99 17.17
N ARG A 151 2.80 3.32 18.43
CA ARG A 151 1.76 3.88 19.31
C ARG A 151 1.32 5.25 18.80
N ARG A 152 0.01 5.52 18.87
CA ARG A 152 -0.59 6.80 18.45
C ARG A 152 0.07 8.02 19.12
N GLY A 153 0.58 7.86 20.34
CA GLY A 153 1.32 8.90 21.06
C GLY A 153 2.58 9.36 20.33
N LEU A 154 3.35 8.44 19.73
CA LEU A 154 4.54 8.77 18.94
C LEU A 154 4.16 9.60 17.70
N VAL A 155 3.16 9.15 16.95
CA VAL A 155 2.67 9.85 15.75
C VAL A 155 2.16 11.25 16.08
N SER A 156 1.42 11.39 17.19
CA SER A 156 0.96 12.68 17.67
C SER A 156 2.11 13.62 18.01
N ALA A 157 3.12 13.12 18.75
CA ALA A 157 4.30 13.89 19.12
C ALA A 157 5.12 14.31 17.88
N VAL A 158 5.39 13.39 16.95
CA VAL A 158 6.09 13.71 15.69
C VAL A 158 5.28 14.70 14.85
N GLY A 159 3.97 14.53 14.78
CA GLY A 159 3.08 15.45 14.09
C GLY A 159 3.09 16.87 14.67
N CYS A 160 3.12 17.01 16.00
CA CYS A 160 3.15 18.30 16.69
C CYS A 160 4.54 18.94 16.66
N ASP A 161 5.53 18.23 17.15
CA ASP A 161 6.82 18.79 17.56
C ASP A 161 7.93 18.45 16.55
N GLY A 162 7.71 17.44 15.71
CA GLY A 162 8.67 16.95 14.73
C GLY A 162 9.52 15.80 15.25
N TRP A 163 10.14 15.07 14.33
CA TRP A 163 10.91 13.87 14.65
C TRP A 163 12.07 14.15 15.63
N GLU A 164 12.81 15.23 15.40
CA GLU A 164 13.97 15.59 16.23
C GLU A 164 13.62 15.99 17.66
N ALA A 165 12.37 16.39 17.90
CA ALA A 165 11.90 16.72 19.25
C ALA A 165 11.54 15.48 20.08
N VAL A 166 11.33 14.33 19.44
CA VAL A 166 11.00 13.08 20.14
C VAL A 166 12.29 12.40 20.61
N PRO A 167 12.46 12.13 21.93
CA PRO A 167 13.65 11.45 22.44
C PRO A 167 13.79 10.03 21.90
N ASP A 168 15.03 9.55 21.69
CA ASP A 168 15.30 8.23 21.12
C ASP A 168 14.57 7.07 21.83
N ALA A 169 14.52 7.11 23.16
CA ALA A 169 13.83 6.10 23.97
C ALA A 169 12.31 6.03 23.69
N ALA A 170 11.72 7.10 23.15
CA ALA A 170 10.31 7.18 22.78
C ALA A 170 10.05 6.85 21.29
N ARG A 171 11.09 6.64 20.47
CA ARG A 171 10.97 6.39 19.02
C ARG A 171 10.64 4.95 18.64
N GLU A 172 10.50 4.04 19.61
CA GLU A 172 10.07 2.63 19.38
C GLU A 172 10.94 1.86 18.37
N GLY A 173 12.23 2.19 18.29
CA GLY A 173 13.17 1.58 17.32
C GLY A 173 12.97 2.04 15.88
N ILE A 174 12.10 3.02 15.64
CA ILE A 174 11.84 3.58 14.32
C ILE A 174 12.94 4.59 13.99
N THR A 175 13.40 4.56 12.74
CA THR A 175 14.42 5.49 12.23
C THR A 175 13.77 6.75 11.63
N PRO A 176 14.52 7.85 11.40
CA PRO A 176 13.95 9.07 10.82
C PRO A 176 13.23 8.80 9.48
N PRO A 177 12.00 9.34 9.28
CA PRO A 177 11.30 9.20 8.00
C PRO A 177 12.01 9.94 6.85
N ALA A 178 12.09 9.30 5.68
CA ALA A 178 12.50 9.96 4.45
C ALA A 178 11.52 11.10 4.10
N PRO A 179 11.99 12.24 3.56
CA PRO A 179 11.16 13.42 3.31
C PRO A 179 10.07 13.14 2.26
N ALA A 180 8.88 13.70 2.48
CA ALA A 180 7.77 13.60 1.55
C ALA A 180 8.08 14.42 0.29
N SER A 181 7.95 13.79 -0.88
CA SER A 181 8.09 14.50 -2.16
C SER A 181 6.99 15.55 -2.33
N PRO A 182 7.20 16.60 -3.15
CA PRO A 182 6.15 17.58 -3.44
C PRO A 182 4.87 16.94 -4.01
N ALA A 183 5.02 15.87 -4.80
CA ALA A 183 3.87 15.11 -5.32
C ALA A 183 3.10 14.41 -4.20
N TYR A 184 3.81 13.80 -3.23
CA TYR A 184 3.18 13.16 -2.09
C TYR A 184 2.46 14.18 -1.18
N ARG A 185 3.06 15.35 -0.95
CA ARG A 185 2.41 16.43 -0.17
C ARG A 185 1.10 16.87 -0.84
N ARG A 186 1.08 17.04 -2.16
CA ARG A 186 -0.14 17.39 -2.92
C ARG A 186 -1.19 16.28 -2.85
N TYR A 187 -0.77 15.03 -2.96
CA TYR A 187 -1.64 13.88 -2.79
C TYR A 187 -2.31 13.88 -1.41
N LEU A 188 -1.53 14.00 -0.33
CA LEU A 188 -2.06 14.06 1.04
C LEU A 188 -2.98 15.27 1.24
N PHE A 189 -2.65 16.42 0.66
CA PHE A 189 -3.49 17.61 0.73
C PHE A 189 -4.86 17.34 0.10
N ALA A 190 -4.91 16.75 -1.09
CA ALA A 190 -6.17 16.39 -1.74
C ALA A 190 -6.95 15.34 -0.92
N ALA A 191 -6.28 14.27 -0.48
CA ALA A 191 -6.89 13.17 0.27
C ALA A 191 -7.47 13.59 1.64
N THR A 192 -6.89 14.61 2.28
CA THR A 192 -7.31 15.08 3.61
C THR A 192 -8.16 16.36 3.57
N GLY A 193 -8.51 16.85 2.38
CA GLY A 193 -9.21 18.13 2.21
C GLY A 193 -8.42 19.31 2.77
N GLY A 194 -7.10 19.30 2.62
CA GLY A 194 -6.19 20.29 3.18
C GLY A 194 -6.10 20.27 4.69
N GLY A 195 -6.43 19.14 5.32
CA GLY A 195 -6.46 18.99 6.77
C GLY A 195 -7.73 19.49 7.44
N ALA A 196 -8.78 19.80 6.68
CA ALA A 196 -10.10 20.17 7.23
C ALA A 196 -10.86 19.00 7.86
N MET A 197 -10.44 17.76 7.56
CA MET A 197 -10.98 16.55 8.15
C MET A 197 -10.92 16.63 9.69
N GLY A 198 -12.05 16.35 10.37
CA GLY A 198 -12.14 16.44 11.83
C GLY A 198 -12.41 17.85 12.38
N GLY A 199 -12.94 18.76 11.56
CA GLY A 199 -13.44 20.07 12.02
C GLY A 199 -12.37 21.16 12.18
N ARG A 200 -11.18 20.96 11.60
CA ARG A 200 -10.10 21.95 11.60
C ARG A 200 -10.21 22.87 10.38
N THR A 201 -9.59 24.05 10.44
CA THR A 201 -9.48 24.94 9.27
C THR A 201 -8.52 24.34 8.25
N ALA A 202 -8.93 24.27 6.98
CA ALA A 202 -8.07 23.82 5.90
C ALA A 202 -6.85 24.74 5.73
N ALA A 203 -5.70 24.16 5.43
CA ALA A 203 -4.50 24.89 5.06
C ALA A 203 -4.66 25.52 3.66
N ALA A 204 -3.92 26.60 3.38
CA ALA A 204 -4.02 27.34 2.12
C ALA A 204 -3.43 26.56 0.91
N GLY A 205 -2.57 25.56 1.17
CA GLY A 205 -2.01 24.69 0.15
C GLY A 205 -1.13 23.58 0.72
N ALA A 206 -0.66 22.67 -0.14
CA ALA A 206 0.15 21.52 0.25
C ALA A 206 1.51 21.88 0.87
N ASP A 207 2.02 23.08 0.60
CA ASP A 207 3.28 23.58 1.14
C ASP A 207 3.12 24.43 2.42
N ASP A 208 1.89 24.66 2.86
CA ASP A 208 1.55 25.44 4.05
C ASP A 208 2.14 24.78 5.32
N PRO A 209 2.84 25.53 6.19
CA PRO A 209 3.30 25.04 7.49
C PRO A 209 2.19 24.40 8.36
N ALA A 210 0.95 24.88 8.26
CA ALA A 210 -0.19 24.30 8.96
C ALA A 210 -0.49 22.86 8.51
N PHE A 211 -0.18 22.52 7.25
CA PHE A 211 -0.31 21.18 6.69
C PHE A 211 0.88 20.27 7.05
N ALA A 212 2.04 20.84 7.38
CA ALA A 212 3.26 20.08 7.70
C ALA A 212 3.06 19.09 8.87
N ARG A 213 2.19 19.41 9.84
CA ARG A 213 1.83 18.48 10.92
C ARG A 213 1.22 17.17 10.41
N ILE A 214 0.29 17.26 9.46
CA ILE A 214 -0.39 16.08 8.90
C ILE A 214 0.60 15.24 8.10
N VAL A 215 1.43 15.91 7.29
CA VAL A 215 2.48 15.24 6.52
C VAL A 215 3.46 14.51 7.44
N ARG A 216 3.95 15.15 8.52
CA ARG A 216 4.85 14.52 9.50
C ARG A 216 4.22 13.30 10.18
N ALA A 217 2.95 13.40 10.56
CA ALA A 217 2.23 12.28 11.17
C ALA A 217 2.10 11.10 10.18
N GLN A 218 1.73 11.39 8.93
CA GLN A 218 1.63 10.39 7.87
C GLN A 218 2.96 9.66 7.63
N GLN A 219 4.05 10.43 7.44
CA GLN A 219 5.39 9.87 7.25
C GLN A 219 5.87 9.06 8.45
N CYS A 220 5.46 9.42 9.67
CA CYS A 220 5.77 8.65 10.87
C CYS A 220 5.14 7.25 10.81
N TRP A 221 3.87 7.16 10.39
CA TRP A 221 3.22 5.86 10.15
C TRP A 221 3.93 5.08 9.03
N ASP A 222 4.16 5.70 7.87
CA ASP A 222 4.81 5.04 6.74
C ASP A 222 6.16 4.45 7.12
N ARG A 223 6.95 5.22 7.89
CA ARG A 223 8.26 4.81 8.37
C ARG A 223 8.16 3.73 9.42
N ALA A 224 7.17 3.79 10.31
CA ALA A 224 6.89 2.70 11.24
C ALA A 224 6.64 1.41 10.46
N PHE A 225 5.80 1.41 9.43
CA PHE A 225 5.49 0.18 8.71
C PHE A 225 6.73 -0.35 7.98
N ALA A 226 7.46 0.53 7.29
CA ALA A 226 8.67 0.16 6.57
C ALA A 226 9.79 -0.39 7.47
N CYS A 227 10.02 0.23 8.65
CA CYS A 227 11.00 -0.29 9.61
C CYS A 227 10.60 -1.67 10.13
N ALA A 228 9.32 -1.92 10.45
CA ALA A 228 8.88 -3.23 10.95
C ALA A 228 9.11 -4.34 9.92
N ILE A 229 8.83 -4.05 8.65
CA ILE A 229 9.11 -4.94 7.52
C ILE A 229 10.61 -5.18 7.38
N ALA A 230 11.42 -4.11 7.37
CA ALA A 230 12.87 -4.20 7.20
C ALA A 230 13.53 -5.00 8.35
N ASP A 231 13.17 -4.70 9.59
CA ASP A 231 13.68 -5.39 10.78
C ASP A 231 13.32 -6.87 10.78
N HIS A 232 12.09 -7.22 10.38
CA HIS A 232 11.69 -8.62 10.27
C HIS A 232 12.51 -9.36 9.21
N ARG A 233 12.69 -8.76 8.02
CA ARG A 233 13.48 -9.38 6.95
C ARG A 233 14.95 -9.54 7.32
N ALA A 234 15.56 -8.54 7.96
CA ALA A 234 16.97 -8.55 8.32
C ALA A 234 17.34 -9.58 9.41
N ARG A 235 16.37 -10.05 10.19
CA ARG A 235 16.58 -11.05 11.26
C ARG A 235 16.61 -12.49 10.78
N LEU A 236 16.28 -12.76 9.52
CA LEU A 236 16.10 -14.10 8.98
C LEU A 236 17.03 -14.33 7.78
N ASP A 237 17.56 -15.55 7.67
CA ASP A 237 18.39 -15.99 6.55
C ASP A 237 17.88 -17.35 6.02
N PRO A 238 17.35 -17.43 4.79
CA PRO A 238 17.16 -16.32 3.85
C PRO A 238 16.03 -15.36 4.29
N PRO A 239 16.09 -14.07 3.93
CA PRO A 239 15.01 -13.12 4.21
C PRO A 239 13.68 -13.58 3.59
N PRO A 240 12.55 -13.54 4.35
CA PRO A 240 11.25 -13.88 3.80
C PRO A 240 10.76 -12.84 2.78
N LEU A 241 9.81 -13.25 1.95
CA LEU A 241 8.88 -12.32 1.31
C LEU A 241 7.94 -11.78 2.40
N VAL A 242 7.70 -10.47 2.42
CA VAL A 242 6.70 -9.88 3.33
C VAL A 242 5.50 -9.38 2.54
N ALA A 243 4.30 -9.86 2.87
CA ALA A 243 3.04 -9.33 2.35
C ALA A 243 2.45 -8.32 3.37
N GLY A 244 2.29 -7.05 3.00
CA GLY A 244 1.72 -6.03 3.88
C GLY A 244 0.23 -5.79 3.61
N ILE A 245 -0.60 -5.89 4.65
CA ILE A 245 -2.02 -5.52 4.68
C ILE A 245 -2.10 -4.08 5.21
N ILE A 246 -2.24 -3.11 4.31
CA ILE A 246 -2.06 -1.68 4.60
C ILE A 246 -3.11 -0.86 3.85
N GLY A 247 -3.68 0.15 4.50
CA GLY A 247 -4.57 1.14 3.90
C GLY A 247 -3.95 1.78 2.68
N ARG A 248 -4.70 1.82 1.57
CA ARG A 248 -4.20 2.22 0.26
C ARG A 248 -3.54 3.60 0.23
N GLY A 249 -3.96 4.53 1.09
CA GLY A 249 -3.37 5.87 1.19
C GLY A 249 -1.89 5.91 1.57
N HIS A 250 -1.38 4.83 2.18
CA HIS A 250 0.03 4.63 2.50
C HIS A 250 0.85 4.03 1.33
N LEU A 251 0.19 3.62 0.24
CA LEU A 251 0.79 2.81 -0.83
C LEU A 251 0.70 3.46 -2.21
N GLU A 252 -0.38 4.20 -2.46
CA GLU A 252 -0.69 4.77 -3.77
C GLU A 252 0.46 5.62 -4.32
N HIS A 253 0.62 5.54 -5.64
CA HIS A 253 1.63 6.28 -6.39
C HIS A 253 3.08 5.96 -6.03
N GLY A 254 3.32 4.86 -5.30
CA GLY A 254 4.65 4.53 -4.78
C GLY A 254 5.12 5.53 -3.72
N PHE A 255 4.21 6.31 -3.13
CA PHE A 255 4.51 7.19 -2.01
C PHE A 255 4.63 6.39 -0.71
N GLY A 256 4.42 7.03 0.44
CA GLY A 256 4.31 6.40 1.76
C GLY A 256 5.29 5.25 2.00
N VAL A 257 4.76 4.06 2.31
CA VAL A 257 5.54 2.86 2.67
C VAL A 257 6.50 2.41 1.56
N PRO A 258 6.10 2.28 0.27
CA PRO A 258 7.04 2.00 -0.80
C PRO A 258 8.27 2.93 -0.81
N ALA A 259 8.07 4.24 -0.68
CA ALA A 259 9.17 5.21 -0.66
C ALA A 259 10.07 5.04 0.58
N GLN A 260 9.49 4.76 1.75
CA GLN A 260 10.25 4.51 2.97
C GLN A 260 11.03 3.18 2.91
N LEU A 261 10.47 2.13 2.31
CA LEU A 261 11.17 0.86 2.09
C LEU A 261 12.37 1.05 1.16
N HIS A 262 12.20 1.82 0.07
CA HIS A 262 13.29 2.16 -0.83
C HIS A 262 14.40 2.93 -0.11
N ASP A 263 14.06 3.91 0.75
CA ASP A 263 15.02 4.63 1.60
C ASP A 263 15.79 3.68 2.55
N LEU A 264 15.13 2.64 3.07
CA LEU A 264 15.74 1.58 3.88
C LEU A 264 16.54 0.55 3.05
N GLY A 265 16.68 0.75 1.73
CA GLY A 265 17.42 -0.14 0.84
C GLY A 265 16.63 -1.35 0.32
N ILE A 266 15.31 -1.40 0.55
CA ILE A 266 14.42 -2.44 0.03
C ILE A 266 13.71 -1.89 -1.22
N GLY A 267 14.37 -2.03 -2.38
CA GLY A 267 13.86 -1.50 -3.65
C GLY A 267 12.97 -2.45 -4.45
N ARG A 268 12.93 -3.75 -4.11
CA ARG A 268 12.11 -4.75 -4.81
C ARG A 268 10.75 -4.87 -4.14
N THR A 269 9.89 -3.89 -4.39
CA THR A 269 8.54 -3.82 -3.84
C THR A 269 7.50 -3.95 -4.95
N CYS A 270 6.33 -4.51 -4.65
CA CYS A 270 5.17 -4.49 -5.54
C CYS A 270 3.92 -4.02 -4.77
N VAL A 271 3.21 -3.03 -5.30
CA VAL A 271 1.94 -2.53 -4.79
C VAL A 271 0.79 -3.10 -5.62
N LEU A 272 -0.13 -3.79 -4.96
CA LEU A 272 -1.35 -4.32 -5.55
C LEU A 272 -2.54 -3.63 -4.89
N LEU A 273 -3.45 -3.07 -5.69
CA LEU A 273 -4.64 -2.38 -5.18
C LEU A 273 -5.93 -3.02 -5.73
N PRO A 274 -7.02 -3.04 -4.95
CA PRO A 274 -8.34 -3.36 -5.47
C PRO A 274 -9.02 -2.13 -6.09
N ALA A 275 -9.90 -2.36 -7.05
CA ALA A 275 -10.84 -1.40 -7.59
C ALA A 275 -12.23 -2.03 -7.75
N ILE A 276 -13.27 -1.32 -7.32
CA ILE A 276 -14.67 -1.73 -7.47
C ILE A 276 -15.33 -1.13 -8.72
N ALA A 277 -14.69 -0.13 -9.35
CA ALA A 277 -15.27 0.64 -10.45
C ALA A 277 -15.38 -0.19 -11.74
N GLU A 278 -16.45 0.08 -12.50
CA GLU A 278 -16.74 -0.66 -13.73
C GLU A 278 -15.76 -0.42 -14.88
N THR A 279 -15.11 0.72 -14.79
CA THR A 279 -14.14 1.21 -15.74
C THR A 279 -12.85 1.60 -15.01
N ILE A 280 -11.77 1.69 -15.76
CA ILE A 280 -10.51 2.23 -15.31
C ILE A 280 -10.03 3.32 -16.27
N ASP A 281 -9.76 4.49 -15.73
CA ASP A 281 -9.12 5.57 -16.45
C ASP A 281 -7.60 5.30 -16.48
N PRO A 282 -6.99 5.07 -17.66
CA PRO A 282 -5.56 4.82 -17.77
C PRO A 282 -4.71 5.97 -17.23
N ALA A 283 -5.16 7.22 -17.39
CA ALA A 283 -4.44 8.40 -16.92
C ALA A 283 -4.49 8.50 -15.39
N ALA A 284 -5.64 8.25 -14.77
CA ALA A 284 -5.75 8.23 -13.31
C ALA A 284 -5.01 7.03 -12.68
N ALA A 285 -4.98 5.89 -13.36
CA ALA A 285 -4.27 4.70 -12.91
C ALA A 285 -2.75 4.77 -13.15
N ALA A 286 -2.26 5.71 -13.97
CA ALA A 286 -0.84 5.88 -14.24
C ALA A 286 -0.06 6.13 -12.94
N GLY A 287 0.89 5.23 -12.66
CA GLY A 287 1.70 5.26 -11.45
C GLY A 287 0.96 4.88 -10.17
N LEU A 288 -0.35 4.67 -10.18
CA LEU A 288 -1.16 4.41 -8.97
C LEU A 288 -0.68 3.19 -8.17
N ALA A 289 -0.35 2.10 -8.86
CA ALA A 289 0.14 0.83 -8.32
C ALA A 289 0.82 0.01 -9.43
N ASP A 290 1.46 -1.11 -9.09
CA ASP A 290 1.99 -2.04 -10.08
C ASP A 290 0.87 -2.82 -10.79
N ALA A 291 -0.21 -3.12 -10.07
CA ALA A 291 -1.43 -3.66 -10.66
C ALA A 291 -2.68 -3.31 -9.82
N VAL A 292 -3.80 -3.15 -10.51
CA VAL A 292 -5.12 -2.85 -9.92
C VAL A 292 -6.09 -3.97 -10.26
N PHE A 293 -6.67 -4.65 -9.28
CA PHE A 293 -7.58 -5.78 -9.50
C PHE A 293 -9.04 -5.36 -9.47
N ARG A 294 -9.84 -5.87 -10.41
CA ARG A 294 -11.28 -5.65 -10.42
C ARG A 294 -12.01 -6.56 -9.44
N LEU A 295 -12.61 -5.94 -8.42
CA LEU A 295 -13.62 -6.54 -7.56
C LEU A 295 -15.02 -6.07 -8.01
N ASP A 296 -16.02 -6.90 -7.72
CA ASP A 296 -17.41 -6.43 -7.75
C ASP A 296 -17.69 -5.66 -6.45
N ALA A 297 -18.57 -4.66 -6.54
CA ALA A 297 -19.07 -4.00 -5.34
C ALA A 297 -19.88 -5.01 -4.51
N PRO A 298 -19.74 -5.04 -3.17
CA PRO A 298 -20.61 -5.85 -2.32
C PRO A 298 -22.08 -5.55 -2.61
N ASP A 299 -22.88 -6.61 -2.66
CA ASP A 299 -24.33 -6.46 -2.62
C ASP A 299 -24.71 -5.73 -1.33
N ARG A 300 -25.66 -4.80 -1.42
CA ARG A 300 -26.19 -4.17 -0.21
C ARG A 300 -26.84 -5.25 0.67
N PRO A 301 -26.66 -5.21 1.99
CA PRO A 301 -27.33 -6.16 2.86
C PRO A 301 -28.84 -6.15 2.59
N THR A 302 -29.44 -7.31 2.38
CA THR A 302 -30.90 -7.39 2.38
C THR A 302 -31.40 -7.09 3.78
N SER A 303 -32.17 -6.01 3.90
CA SER A 303 -32.83 -5.53 5.12
C SER A 303 -33.71 -6.59 5.76
#